data_AF-A0A7X6USZ6-F1
#
_entry.id   AF-A0A7X6USZ6-F1
#
_cell.length_a   1.000
_cell.length_b   1.000
_cell.length_c   1.000
_cell.angle_alpha   90.00
_cell.angle_beta   90.00
_cell.angle_gamma   90.00
#
_symmetry.space_group_name_H-M   'P 1'
#
loop_
_entity.id
_entity.type
_entity.pdbx_description
1 polymer ?
#
loop_
_entity_poly.entity_id
_entity_poly.type
_entity_poly.pdbx_seq_one_letter_code
_entity_poly.pdbx_strand_id
1 'polypeptide(L)'
;MNKRWELIGALLFVAFSVSLFADEPTNNAEFDRLLNPPPSIKAAKDACASLANKQDDRKRLLELGKKADAILDPIDKAPYLAIYVLGNIAHGSNKDAAVARDFLMKTLPNSPYTALLAFENISVQCSYCVGTGIIEVTCNRCAGSGECSLCKGSGVTKFGDSDKPCSVCSGTGKCKECSGVGKVERDCRTCGKRGRLLSKDKVITIYSEMLANHSYSQKLTDRVYSAISKGDTNAMFSVMRDLNSEQKKADAKDTPYNKAYSRELSALTGMLTEALPAELKEEQGPKLFEEPAPVSRPATRKPTPIPKASEEASESTEDVDVSEPIVEAEPSEEVSESEPAVEADAAEGVDSESEGSETTATSESEQVD
;
A
#
# COMPACT_ATOMS: atom_id res chain seq x y z
N MET A 1 -26.35 9.30 44.07
CA MET A 1 -25.84 10.21 43.01
C MET A 1 -24.61 9.50 42.43
N ASN A 2 -24.62 8.75 41.32
CA ASN A 2 -24.55 9.28 39.95
C ASN A 2 -24.77 8.23 38.83
N LYS A 3 -25.38 7.06 39.08
CA LYS A 3 -25.64 6.08 37.98
C LYS A 3 -26.63 6.56 36.91
N ARG A 4 -27.51 7.51 37.25
CA ARG A 4 -28.43 8.13 36.28
C ARG A 4 -27.72 9.04 35.27
N TRP A 5 -26.57 9.63 35.63
CA TRP A 5 -25.83 10.53 34.74
C TRP A 5 -24.97 9.77 33.74
N GLU A 6 -24.45 8.58 34.08
CA GLU A 6 -23.76 7.72 33.11
C GLU A 6 -24.69 7.19 32.03
N LEU A 7 -25.93 6.85 32.39
CA LEU A 7 -26.91 6.35 31.42
C LEU A 7 -27.40 7.45 30.46
N ILE A 8 -27.56 8.68 30.97
CA ILE A 8 -27.90 9.86 30.15
C ILE A 8 -26.71 10.25 29.26
N GLY A 9 -25.48 10.17 29.77
CA GLY A 9 -24.27 10.41 28.98
C GLY A 9 -24.10 9.41 27.84
N ALA A 10 -24.33 8.12 28.10
CA ALA A 10 -24.30 7.08 27.07
C ALA A 10 -25.40 7.26 26.02
N LEU A 11 -26.64 7.59 26.43
CA LEU A 11 -27.74 7.84 25.51
C LEU A 11 -27.53 9.10 24.66
N LEU A 12 -26.97 10.17 25.24
CA LEU A 12 -26.64 11.38 24.49
C LEU A 12 -25.45 11.17 23.55
N PHE A 13 -24.47 10.34 23.91
CA PHE A 13 -23.36 10.00 23.02
C PHE A 13 -23.82 9.14 21.83
N VAL A 14 -24.73 8.19 22.04
CA VAL A 14 -25.35 7.41 20.95
C VAL A 14 -26.23 8.30 20.07
N ALA A 15 -27.06 9.16 20.66
CA ALA A 15 -27.91 10.08 19.90
C ALA A 15 -27.08 11.10 19.09
N PHE A 16 -25.99 11.63 19.67
CA PHE A 16 -25.10 12.57 18.98
C PHE A 16 -24.28 11.89 17.88
N SER A 17 -23.89 10.63 18.09
CA SER A 17 -23.26 9.82 17.04
C SER A 17 -24.21 9.54 15.89
N VAL A 18 -25.50 9.29 16.15
CA VAL A 18 -26.50 9.08 15.09
C VAL A 18 -26.83 10.38 14.35
N SER A 19 -26.87 11.53 15.03
CA SER A 19 -27.15 12.83 14.39
C SER A 19 -25.98 13.40 13.56
N LEU A 20 -24.73 13.03 13.84
CA LEU A 20 -23.57 13.44 13.02
C LEU A 20 -23.47 12.70 11.67
N PHE A 21 -24.32 11.70 11.45
CA PHE A 21 -24.44 10.96 10.18
C PHE A 21 -25.81 11.15 9.49
N ALA A 22 -26.67 12.05 10.00
CA ALA A 22 -28.05 12.20 9.52
C ALA A 22 -28.24 13.20 8.36
N ASP A 23 -27.15 13.78 7.84
CA ASP A 23 -27.18 14.81 6.77
C ASP A 23 -26.75 14.28 5.39
N GLU A 24 -26.79 12.96 5.17
CA GLU A 24 -26.74 12.43 3.81
C GLU A 24 -28.17 12.22 3.31
N PRO A 25 -28.65 13.01 2.32
CA PRO A 25 -29.96 12.75 1.74
C PRO A 25 -29.92 11.33 1.18
N THR A 26 -30.76 10.45 1.73
CA THR A 26 -31.11 9.14 1.15
C THR A 26 -31.76 9.41 -0.20
N ASN A 27 -30.95 9.75 -1.18
CA ASN A 27 -31.38 10.00 -2.53
C ASN A 27 -31.53 8.61 -3.15
N ASN A 28 -32.77 8.23 -3.48
CA ASN A 28 -33.08 6.99 -4.20
C ASN A 28 -32.14 6.75 -5.41
N ALA A 29 -31.50 7.81 -5.94
CA ALA A 29 -30.46 7.73 -6.95
C ALA A 29 -29.21 6.91 -6.56
N GLU A 30 -28.73 6.99 -5.31
CA GLU A 30 -27.57 6.19 -4.87
C GLU A 30 -27.96 4.71 -4.71
N PHE A 31 -29.17 4.48 -4.19
CA PHE A 31 -29.78 3.16 -4.13
C PHE A 31 -29.93 2.52 -5.52
N ASP A 32 -30.49 3.26 -6.48
CA ASP A 32 -30.61 2.81 -7.87
C ASP A 32 -29.25 2.57 -8.52
N ARG A 33 -28.24 3.38 -8.21
CA ARG A 33 -26.86 3.21 -8.70
C ARG A 33 -26.20 1.94 -8.14
N LEU A 34 -26.48 1.59 -6.89
CA LEU A 34 -25.98 0.35 -6.27
C LEU A 34 -26.63 -0.90 -6.88
N LEU A 35 -27.94 -0.86 -7.12
CA LEU A 35 -28.69 -1.99 -7.68
C LEU A 35 -28.48 -2.15 -9.19
N ASN A 36 -28.38 -1.03 -9.91
CA ASN A 36 -28.20 -0.99 -11.36
C ASN A 36 -26.92 -0.23 -11.70
N PRO A 37 -25.74 -0.80 -11.41
CA PRO A 37 -24.49 -0.12 -11.67
C PRO A 37 -24.32 0.13 -13.18
N PRO A 38 -23.76 1.29 -13.57
CA PRO A 38 -23.35 1.56 -14.94
C PRO A 38 -22.62 0.36 -15.58
N PRO A 39 -22.80 0.09 -16.89
CA PRO A 39 -22.18 -1.04 -17.56
C PRO A 39 -20.65 -1.08 -17.43
N SER A 40 -19.99 0.07 -17.36
CA SER A 40 -18.54 0.19 -17.14
C SER A 40 -18.12 -0.36 -15.76
N ILE A 41 -18.88 -0.03 -14.71
CA ILE A 41 -18.65 -0.54 -13.35
C ILE A 41 -18.88 -2.04 -13.32
N LYS A 42 -19.98 -2.53 -13.90
CA LYS A 42 -20.26 -3.97 -13.99
C LYS A 42 -19.11 -4.72 -14.68
N ALA A 43 -18.61 -4.20 -15.81
CA ALA A 43 -17.49 -4.81 -16.52
C ALA A 43 -16.22 -4.86 -15.64
N ALA A 44 -15.92 -3.79 -14.90
CA ALA A 44 -14.78 -3.74 -13.98
C ALA A 44 -14.93 -4.73 -12.81
N LYS A 45 -16.14 -4.86 -12.24
CA LYS A 45 -16.46 -5.88 -11.23
C LYS A 45 -16.20 -7.29 -11.75
N ASP A 46 -16.68 -7.61 -12.95
CA ASP A 46 -16.48 -8.91 -13.56
C ASP A 46 -14.98 -9.20 -13.82
N ALA A 47 -14.20 -8.17 -14.19
CA ALA A 47 -12.75 -8.29 -14.33
C ALA A 47 -12.07 -8.59 -12.98
N CYS A 48 -12.46 -7.90 -11.89
CA CYS A 48 -11.98 -8.20 -10.54
C CYS A 48 -12.33 -9.63 -10.10
N ALA A 49 -13.57 -10.08 -10.33
CA ALA A 49 -13.98 -11.46 -10.02
C ALA A 49 -13.15 -12.49 -10.81
N SER A 50 -12.82 -12.18 -12.08
CA SER A 50 -11.95 -13.04 -12.88
C SER A 50 -10.51 -13.09 -12.34
N LEU A 51 -9.98 -11.98 -11.83
CA LEU A 51 -8.65 -11.90 -11.22
C LEU A 51 -8.60 -12.60 -9.86
N ALA A 52 -9.66 -12.57 -9.07
CA ALA A 52 -9.73 -13.27 -7.78
C ALA A 52 -9.44 -14.77 -7.90
N ASN A 53 -9.79 -15.39 -9.05
CA ASN A 53 -9.53 -16.80 -9.34
C ASN A 53 -8.13 -17.07 -9.93
N LYS A 54 -7.49 -16.05 -10.52
CA LYS A 54 -6.18 -16.14 -11.18
C LYS A 54 -5.41 -14.83 -11.00
N GLN A 55 -4.86 -14.64 -9.81
CA GLN A 55 -4.21 -13.39 -9.41
C GLN A 55 -2.96 -13.06 -10.24
N ASP A 56 -2.35 -14.10 -10.84
CA ASP A 56 -1.14 -13.94 -11.66
C ASP A 56 -1.41 -13.65 -13.15
N ASP A 57 -2.68 -13.52 -13.56
CA ASP A 57 -3.02 -13.31 -14.97
C ASP A 57 -2.86 -11.84 -15.40
N ARG A 58 -1.67 -11.53 -15.94
CA ARG A 58 -1.33 -10.19 -16.44
C ARG A 58 -2.29 -9.68 -17.51
N LYS A 59 -2.87 -10.54 -18.35
CA LYS A 59 -3.81 -10.10 -19.40
C LYS A 59 -5.10 -9.57 -18.77
N ARG A 60 -5.62 -10.27 -17.75
CA ARG A 60 -6.81 -9.82 -16.99
C ARG A 60 -6.53 -8.55 -16.20
N LEU A 61 -5.30 -8.37 -15.70
CA LEU A 61 -4.91 -7.14 -15.01
C LEU A 61 -4.93 -5.93 -15.96
N LEU A 62 -4.40 -6.08 -17.18
CA LEU A 62 -4.47 -5.03 -18.21
C LEU A 62 -5.91 -4.75 -18.65
N GLU A 63 -6.75 -5.79 -18.74
CA GLU A 63 -8.17 -5.65 -19.02
C GLU A 63 -8.90 -4.86 -17.92
N LEU A 64 -8.58 -5.11 -16.65
CA LEU A 64 -9.09 -4.35 -15.51
C LEU A 64 -8.72 -2.86 -15.64
N GLY A 65 -7.47 -2.55 -15.98
CA GLY A 65 -7.03 -1.16 -16.20
C GLY A 65 -7.88 -0.44 -17.25
N LYS A 66 -8.07 -1.06 -18.41
CA LYS A 66 -8.92 -0.51 -19.50
C LYS A 66 -10.37 -0.31 -19.07
N LYS A 67 -10.93 -1.26 -18.32
CA LYS A 67 -12.32 -1.19 -17.84
C LYS A 67 -12.47 -0.13 -16.75
N ALA A 68 -11.48 0.00 -15.86
CA ALA A 68 -11.45 1.07 -14.87
C ALA A 68 -11.38 2.45 -15.55
N ASP A 69 -10.64 2.58 -16.64
CA ASP A 69 -10.57 3.83 -17.41
C ASP A 69 -11.89 4.25 -18.06
N ALA A 70 -12.77 3.29 -18.36
CA ALA A 70 -14.11 3.57 -18.86
C ALA A 70 -15.10 4.06 -17.78
N ILE A 71 -14.71 4.07 -16.50
CA ILE A 71 -15.54 4.59 -15.40
C ILE A 71 -15.35 6.11 -15.34
N LEU A 72 -16.45 6.85 -15.51
CA LEU A 72 -16.46 8.31 -15.54
C LEU A 72 -16.29 8.95 -14.15
N ASP A 73 -16.95 8.39 -13.14
CA ASP A 73 -16.89 8.90 -11.77
C ASP A 73 -15.58 8.48 -11.10
N PRO A 74 -14.73 9.43 -10.66
CA PRO A 74 -13.49 9.11 -9.97
C PRO A 74 -13.70 8.24 -8.73
N ILE A 75 -14.79 8.45 -7.98
CA ILE A 75 -15.05 7.74 -6.72
C ILE A 75 -15.24 6.25 -7.00
N ASP A 76 -16.07 5.91 -7.99
CA ASP A 76 -16.28 4.53 -8.43
C ASP A 76 -15.04 3.93 -9.09
N LYS A 77 -14.23 4.75 -9.76
CA LYS A 77 -13.00 4.31 -10.42
C LYS A 77 -11.90 3.92 -9.43
N ALA A 78 -11.88 4.56 -8.25
CA ALA A 78 -10.82 4.43 -7.26
C ALA A 78 -10.49 2.99 -6.80
N PRO A 79 -11.45 2.14 -6.40
CA PRO A 79 -11.16 0.76 -5.98
C PRO A 79 -10.47 -0.06 -7.07
N TYR A 80 -10.96 0.04 -8.32
CA TYR A 80 -10.42 -0.75 -9.43
C TYR A 80 -9.03 -0.31 -9.82
N LEU A 81 -8.75 1.00 -9.80
CA LEU A 81 -7.40 1.51 -9.99
C LEU A 81 -6.46 1.09 -8.86
N ALA A 82 -6.93 1.04 -7.61
CA ALA A 82 -6.10 0.60 -6.50
C ALA A 82 -5.72 -0.89 -6.63
N ILE A 83 -6.67 -1.75 -7.00
CA ILE A 83 -6.43 -3.16 -7.32
C ILE A 83 -5.44 -3.27 -8.50
N TYR A 84 -5.62 -2.45 -9.54
CA TYR A 84 -4.72 -2.40 -10.70
C TYR A 84 -3.29 -1.99 -10.33
N VAL A 85 -3.13 -0.96 -9.49
CA VAL A 85 -1.82 -0.49 -9.01
C VAL A 85 -1.12 -1.60 -8.21
N LEU A 86 -1.80 -2.19 -7.23
CA LEU A 86 -1.23 -3.26 -6.40
C LEU A 86 -0.86 -4.48 -7.24
N GLY A 87 -1.73 -4.89 -8.18
CA GLY A 87 -1.43 -5.98 -9.10
C GLY A 87 -0.19 -5.70 -9.95
N ASN A 88 -0.06 -4.48 -10.49
CA ASN A 88 1.13 -4.13 -11.30
C ASN A 88 2.41 -4.13 -10.46
N ILE A 89 2.36 -3.66 -9.22
CA ILE A 89 3.50 -3.72 -8.30
C ILE A 89 3.86 -5.19 -7.99
N ALA A 90 2.87 -6.04 -7.71
CA ALA A 90 3.08 -7.47 -7.46
C ALA A 90 3.75 -8.18 -8.66
N HIS A 91 3.40 -7.76 -9.88
CA HIS A 91 3.94 -8.28 -11.14
C HIS A 91 5.23 -7.58 -11.63
N GLY A 92 5.76 -6.61 -10.88
CA GLY A 92 6.98 -5.88 -11.23
C GLY A 92 6.83 -4.77 -12.30
N SER A 93 5.60 -4.50 -12.74
CA SER A 93 5.25 -3.42 -13.69
C SER A 93 5.16 -2.05 -12.99
N ASN A 94 6.26 -1.60 -12.39
CA ASN A 94 6.27 -0.40 -11.54
C ASN A 94 5.93 0.91 -12.28
N LYS A 95 6.16 0.98 -13.60
CA LYS A 95 5.85 2.18 -14.41
C LYS A 95 4.35 2.42 -14.50
N ASP A 96 3.59 1.39 -14.89
CA ASP A 96 2.12 1.48 -15.02
C ASP A 96 1.47 1.73 -13.66
N ALA A 97 1.98 1.07 -12.61
CA ALA A 97 1.56 1.30 -11.25
C ALA A 97 1.79 2.76 -10.80
N ALA A 98 2.93 3.36 -11.13
CA ALA A 98 3.24 4.74 -10.77
C ALA A 98 2.27 5.72 -11.43
N VAL A 99 2.01 5.58 -12.74
CA VAL A 99 1.07 6.45 -13.47
C VAL A 99 -0.34 6.38 -12.87
N ALA A 100 -0.87 5.17 -12.65
CA ALA A 100 -2.20 4.99 -12.09
C ALA A 100 -2.29 5.47 -10.63
N ARG A 101 -1.24 5.26 -9.83
CA ARG A 101 -1.19 5.77 -8.45
C ARG A 101 -1.15 7.29 -8.41
N ASP A 102 -0.35 7.92 -9.27
CA ASP A 102 -0.23 9.38 -9.31
C ASP A 102 -1.56 10.02 -9.72
N PHE A 103 -2.30 9.39 -10.65
CA PHE A 103 -3.67 9.79 -10.97
C PHE A 103 -4.60 9.74 -9.75
N LEU A 104 -4.58 8.64 -8.98
CA LEU A 104 -5.40 8.49 -7.76
C LEU A 104 -5.05 9.54 -6.71
N MET A 105 -3.76 9.74 -6.45
CA MET A 105 -3.27 10.71 -5.46
C MET A 105 -3.65 12.14 -5.84
N LYS A 106 -3.62 12.48 -7.12
CA LYS A 106 -3.99 13.80 -7.63
C LYS A 106 -5.49 14.05 -7.61
N THR A 107 -6.28 13.04 -8.01
CA THR A 107 -7.73 13.19 -8.21
C THR A 107 -8.51 13.03 -6.90
N LEU A 108 -8.05 12.14 -6.01
CA LEU A 108 -8.76 11.74 -4.80
C LEU A 108 -7.81 11.62 -3.60
N PRO A 109 -7.13 12.70 -3.18
CA PRO A 109 -6.11 12.65 -2.13
C PRO A 109 -6.62 12.08 -0.80
N ASN A 110 -7.90 12.31 -0.47
CA ASN A 110 -8.53 11.87 0.78
C ASN A 110 -9.22 10.50 0.69
N SER A 111 -9.01 9.77 -0.40
CA SER A 111 -9.61 8.45 -0.56
C SER A 111 -8.99 7.43 0.41
N PRO A 112 -9.76 6.46 0.93
CA PRO A 112 -9.16 5.33 1.66
C PRO A 112 -8.16 4.55 0.80
N TYR A 113 -8.31 4.58 -0.52
CA TYR A 113 -7.42 3.90 -1.46
C TYR A 113 -6.07 4.61 -1.62
N THR A 114 -6.01 5.95 -1.54
CA THR A 114 -4.73 6.66 -1.53
C THR A 114 -3.97 6.39 -0.24
N ALA A 115 -4.67 6.37 0.91
CA ALA A 115 -4.08 5.94 2.17
C ALA A 115 -3.53 4.51 2.09
N LEU A 116 -4.28 3.56 1.50
CA LEU A 116 -3.83 2.18 1.32
C LEU A 116 -2.56 2.08 0.45
N LEU A 117 -2.51 2.85 -0.65
CA LEU A 117 -1.39 2.90 -1.58
C LEU A 117 -0.22 3.78 -1.12
N ALA A 118 -0.34 4.42 0.05
CA ALA A 118 0.74 5.17 0.66
C ALA A 118 1.97 4.28 0.80
N PHE A 119 3.15 4.84 0.50
CA PHE A 119 4.39 4.07 0.46
C PHE A 119 4.63 3.35 1.79
N GLU A 120 4.21 3.95 2.90
CA GLU A 120 4.35 3.45 4.25
C GLU A 120 3.63 2.11 4.46
N ASN A 121 2.50 1.90 3.80
CA ASN A 121 1.65 0.72 3.97
C ASN A 121 2.10 -0.45 3.09
N ILE A 122 2.70 -0.15 1.94
CA ILE A 122 3.20 -1.16 0.99
C ILE A 122 4.72 -1.40 1.08
N SER A 123 5.39 -0.77 2.05
CA SER A 123 6.83 -0.91 2.26
C SER A 123 7.19 -1.56 3.59
N VAL A 124 8.42 -2.06 3.66
CA VAL A 124 9.09 -2.51 4.87
C VAL A 124 10.26 -1.58 5.17
N GLN A 125 10.64 -1.51 6.45
CA GLN A 125 11.84 -0.81 6.86
C GLN A 125 13.06 -1.42 6.15
N CYS A 126 13.93 -0.57 5.62
CA CYS A 126 15.18 -1.03 5.02
C CYS A 126 16.06 -1.61 6.12
N SER A 127 16.38 -2.91 6.03
CA SER A 127 17.21 -3.60 7.02
C SER A 127 18.64 -3.04 7.09
N TYR A 128 19.14 -2.47 5.99
CA TYR A 128 20.52 -1.97 5.91
C TYR A 128 20.73 -0.64 6.65
N CYS A 129 19.76 0.27 6.62
CA CYS A 129 19.82 1.54 7.35
C CYS A 129 18.83 1.63 8.52
N VAL A 130 18.13 0.54 8.83
CA VAL A 130 17.15 0.47 9.91
C VAL A 130 16.16 1.63 9.85
N GLY A 131 15.66 1.97 8.67
CA GLY A 131 14.62 3.00 8.52
C GLY A 131 15.11 4.44 8.41
N THR A 132 16.37 4.74 8.71
CA THR A 132 16.85 6.13 8.74
C THR A 132 17.08 6.70 7.34
N GLY A 133 17.32 5.84 6.35
CA GLY A 133 17.78 6.25 5.02
C GLY A 133 19.26 6.62 4.95
N ILE A 134 19.96 6.60 6.08
CA ILE A 134 21.36 7.01 6.24
C ILE A 134 22.14 5.87 6.91
N ILE A 135 23.36 5.62 6.44
CA ILE A 135 24.29 4.66 7.04
C ILE A 135 25.53 5.39 7.52
N GLU A 136 26.07 4.95 8.65
CA GLU A 136 27.42 5.35 9.05
C GLU A 136 28.42 4.42 8.38
N VAL A 137 29.35 4.98 7.62
CA VAL A 137 30.48 4.23 7.08
C VAL A 137 31.78 4.78 7.65
N THR A 138 32.77 3.90 7.75
CA THR A 138 34.13 4.28 8.11
C THR A 138 34.64 5.36 7.17
N CYS A 139 35.23 6.42 7.71
CA CYS A 139 35.79 7.50 6.91
C CYS A 139 36.98 6.98 6.09
N ASN A 140 36.83 6.91 4.78
CA ASN A 140 37.87 6.39 3.87
C ASN A 140 39.18 7.18 3.97
N ARG A 141 39.11 8.49 4.26
CA ARG A 141 40.29 9.37 4.31
C ARG A 141 41.19 9.14 5.51
N CYS A 142 40.64 8.67 6.64
CA CYS A 142 41.41 8.34 7.83
C CYS A 142 41.31 6.86 8.23
N ALA A 143 40.70 6.03 7.39
CA ALA A 143 40.44 4.60 7.66
C ALA A 143 39.81 4.34 9.04
N GLY A 144 38.97 5.26 9.52
CA GLY A 144 38.28 5.12 10.80
C GLY A 144 38.97 5.70 12.02
N SER A 145 40.23 6.13 11.91
CA SER A 145 40.96 6.64 13.08
C SER A 145 40.43 7.97 13.61
N GLY A 146 39.75 8.75 12.76
CA GLY A 146 39.39 10.14 13.06
C GLY A 146 40.57 11.10 12.97
N GLU A 147 41.80 10.61 12.84
CA GLU A 147 43.01 11.41 12.82
C GLU A 147 43.38 11.86 11.40
N CYS A 148 44.09 12.97 11.29
CA CYS A 148 44.65 13.41 10.03
C CYS A 148 45.72 12.41 9.54
N SER A 149 45.54 11.87 8.35
CA SER A 149 46.45 10.87 7.75
C SER A 149 47.89 11.38 7.57
N LEU A 150 48.09 12.70 7.46
CA LEU A 150 49.42 13.29 7.28
C LEU A 150 50.18 13.47 8.60
N CYS A 151 49.54 13.99 9.65
CA CYS A 151 50.20 14.27 10.93
C CYS A 151 49.88 13.25 12.03
N LYS A 152 49.06 12.23 11.74
CA LYS A 152 48.66 11.15 12.66
C LYS A 152 48.16 11.69 14.01
N GLY A 153 47.21 12.63 13.95
CA GLY A 153 46.61 13.21 15.16
C GLY A 153 47.38 14.34 15.82
N SER A 154 48.68 14.51 15.55
CA SER A 154 49.52 15.49 16.28
C SER A 154 49.21 16.96 15.97
N GLY A 155 48.60 17.25 14.81
CA GLY A 155 48.35 18.60 14.34
C GLY A 155 49.59 19.31 13.78
N VAL A 156 50.78 18.73 13.89
CA VAL A 156 52.04 19.32 13.43
C VAL A 156 52.78 18.40 12.45
N THR A 157 53.54 18.98 11.54
CA THR A 157 54.42 18.26 10.60
C THR A 157 55.82 18.86 10.65
N LYS A 158 56.84 18.01 10.70
CA LYS A 158 58.24 18.46 10.68
C LYS A 158 58.63 18.92 9.27
N PHE A 159 59.12 20.14 9.17
CA PHE A 159 59.72 20.68 7.94
C PHE A 159 61.12 21.21 8.28
N GLY A 160 62.14 20.38 8.02
CA GLY A 160 63.48 20.59 8.58
C GLY A 160 63.48 20.42 10.11
N ASP A 161 64.11 21.36 10.81
CA ASP A 161 64.17 21.40 12.28
C ASP A 161 63.00 22.17 12.93
N SER A 162 62.04 22.65 12.12
CA SER A 162 60.89 23.41 12.60
C SER A 162 59.60 22.61 12.55
N ASP A 163 58.84 22.64 13.65
CA ASP A 163 57.47 22.14 13.70
C ASP A 163 56.53 23.19 13.10
N LYS A 164 55.80 22.82 12.05
CA LYS A 164 54.79 23.67 11.42
C LYS A 164 53.41 23.05 11.59
N PRO A 165 52.34 23.86 11.71
CA PRO A 165 50.98 23.34 11.74
C PRO A 165 50.72 22.55 10.45
N CYS A 166 50.14 21.36 10.59
CA CYS A 166 49.87 20.47 9.48
C CYS A 166 48.93 21.15 8.48
N SER A 167 49.33 21.26 7.21
CA SER A 167 48.55 21.93 6.17
C SER A 167 47.21 21.24 5.86
N VAL A 168 47.16 19.91 5.99
CA VAL A 168 45.95 19.13 5.67
C VAL A 168 44.87 19.32 6.72
N CYS A 169 45.19 19.32 8.02
CA CYS A 169 44.21 19.50 9.10
C CYS A 169 44.23 20.90 9.73
N SER A 170 45.08 21.80 9.23
CA SER A 170 45.24 23.17 9.72
C SER A 170 45.56 23.23 11.22
N GLY A 171 46.44 22.36 11.69
CA GLY A 171 46.83 22.32 13.11
C GLY A 171 45.94 21.49 14.03
N THR A 172 44.75 21.06 13.58
CA THR A 172 43.75 20.44 14.48
C THR A 172 44.05 18.99 14.87
N GLY A 173 44.90 18.30 14.10
CA GLY A 173 45.15 16.86 14.25
C GLY A 173 44.00 15.96 13.77
N LYS A 174 42.79 16.50 13.59
CA LYS A 174 41.59 15.76 13.20
C LYS A 174 41.48 15.58 11.68
N CYS A 175 40.90 14.48 11.23
CA CYS A 175 40.52 14.29 9.84
C CYS A 175 39.43 15.31 9.45
N LYS A 176 39.64 16.08 8.38
CA LYS A 176 38.71 17.11 7.93
C LYS A 176 37.37 16.57 7.40
N GLU A 177 37.35 15.35 6.88
CA GLU A 177 36.13 14.78 6.28
C GLU A 177 35.13 14.29 7.35
N CYS A 178 35.62 13.67 8.42
CA CYS A 178 34.79 13.18 9.52
C CYS A 178 34.90 14.04 10.79
N SER A 179 35.57 15.18 10.74
CA SER A 179 35.79 16.09 11.87
C SER A 179 36.31 15.43 13.16
N GLY A 180 37.12 14.37 13.03
CA GLY A 180 37.62 13.61 14.18
C GLY A 180 36.79 12.40 14.61
N VAL A 181 35.59 12.19 14.08
CA VAL A 181 34.68 11.10 14.51
C VAL A 181 35.13 9.72 14.01
N GLY A 182 35.86 9.68 12.89
CA GLY A 182 36.26 8.43 12.22
C GLY A 182 35.18 7.82 11.34
N LYS A 183 33.94 8.33 11.40
CA LYS A 183 32.81 7.89 10.58
C LYS A 183 32.22 9.04 9.79
N VAL A 184 31.59 8.71 8.67
CA VAL A 184 30.83 9.65 7.84
C VAL A 184 29.45 9.07 7.56
N GLU A 185 28.43 9.93 7.63
CA GLU A 185 27.09 9.60 7.20
C GLU A 185 27.04 9.55 5.67
N ARG A 186 26.40 8.51 5.13
CA ARG A 186 26.17 8.35 3.70
C ARG A 186 24.73 7.93 3.48
N ASP A 187 24.22 8.27 2.31
CA ASP A 187 22.93 7.82 1.87
C ASP A 187 22.89 6.30 1.73
N CYS A 188 21.85 5.68 2.26
CA CYS A 188 21.62 4.27 2.05
C CYS A 188 21.28 4.03 0.58
N ARG A 189 22.22 3.43 -0.16
CA ARG A 189 22.05 3.09 -1.59
C ARG A 189 20.93 2.09 -1.82
N THR A 190 20.75 1.14 -0.90
CA THR A 190 19.72 0.10 -0.99
C THR A 190 18.32 0.69 -1.10
N CYS A 191 17.98 1.70 -0.28
CA CYS A 191 16.66 2.34 -0.31
C CYS A 191 16.63 3.71 -1.00
N GLY A 192 17.78 4.23 -1.43
CA GLY A 192 17.91 5.57 -2.01
C GLY A 192 17.41 6.66 -1.04
N LYS A 193 17.95 6.70 0.19
CA LYS A 193 17.57 7.64 1.27
C LYS A 193 16.15 7.53 1.85
N ARG A 194 15.26 6.70 1.29
CA ARG A 194 13.86 6.61 1.75
C ARG A 194 13.67 5.91 3.11
N GLY A 195 14.69 5.22 3.61
CA GLY A 195 14.59 4.39 4.82
C GLY A 195 13.74 3.13 4.66
N ARG A 196 12.98 2.98 3.57
CA ARG A 196 12.04 1.88 3.35
C ARG A 196 12.17 1.32 1.94
N LEU A 197 11.85 0.03 1.82
CA LEU A 197 11.85 -0.73 0.57
C LEU A 197 10.45 -1.24 0.30
N LEU A 198 10.03 -1.22 -0.96
CA LEU A 198 8.75 -1.78 -1.34
C LEU A 198 8.75 -3.29 -1.09
N SER A 199 7.74 -3.80 -0.39
CA SER A 199 7.65 -5.21 -0.01
C SER A 199 6.66 -5.93 -0.92
N LYS A 200 7.18 -6.85 -1.73
CA LYS A 200 6.34 -7.67 -2.63
C LYS A 200 5.30 -8.46 -1.85
N ASP A 201 5.69 -9.07 -0.73
CA ASP A 201 4.79 -9.89 0.10
C ASP A 201 3.64 -9.08 0.73
N LYS A 202 3.94 -7.87 1.23
CA LYS A 202 2.90 -6.95 1.72
C LYS A 202 1.94 -6.56 0.61
N VAL A 203 2.47 -6.20 -0.56
CA VAL A 203 1.66 -5.81 -1.71
C VAL A 203 0.76 -6.96 -2.15
N ILE A 204 1.28 -8.18 -2.27
CA ILE A 204 0.49 -9.37 -2.62
C ILE A 204 -0.60 -9.60 -1.57
N THR A 205 -0.27 -9.53 -0.28
CA THR A 205 -1.25 -9.72 0.80
C THR A 205 -2.42 -8.73 0.67
N ILE A 206 -2.11 -7.43 0.51
CA ILE A 206 -3.13 -6.39 0.36
C ILE A 206 -3.92 -6.59 -0.95
N TYR A 207 -3.24 -6.93 -2.04
CA TYR A 207 -3.86 -7.19 -3.34
C TYR A 207 -4.87 -8.35 -3.28
N SER A 208 -4.47 -9.48 -2.71
CA SER A 208 -5.33 -10.65 -2.52
C SER A 208 -6.52 -10.33 -1.60
N GLU A 209 -6.30 -9.58 -0.51
CA GLU A 209 -7.36 -9.15 0.41
C GLU A 209 -8.37 -8.25 -0.30
N MET A 210 -7.91 -7.26 -1.07
CA MET A 210 -8.80 -6.38 -1.85
C MET A 210 -9.62 -7.16 -2.87
N LEU A 211 -9.01 -8.08 -3.61
CA LEU A 211 -9.74 -8.93 -4.57
C LEU A 211 -10.79 -9.79 -3.87
N ALA A 212 -10.45 -10.38 -2.72
CA ALA A 212 -11.37 -11.21 -1.94
C ALA A 212 -12.55 -10.39 -1.41
N ASN A 213 -12.28 -9.24 -0.79
CA ASN A 213 -13.31 -8.34 -0.25
C ASN A 213 -14.23 -7.83 -1.36
N HIS A 214 -13.67 -7.45 -2.52
CA HIS A 214 -14.45 -6.97 -3.66
C HIS A 214 -15.30 -8.08 -4.30
N SER A 215 -14.76 -9.30 -4.42
CA SER A 215 -15.55 -10.44 -4.92
C SER A 215 -16.67 -10.82 -3.96
N TYR A 216 -16.40 -10.74 -2.65
CA TYR A 216 -17.36 -11.08 -1.62
C TYR A 216 -18.46 -10.01 -1.46
N SER A 217 -18.10 -8.72 -1.51
CA SER A 217 -19.08 -7.62 -1.51
C SER A 217 -20.06 -7.74 -2.68
N GLN A 218 -19.57 -8.09 -3.87
CA GLN A 218 -20.43 -8.32 -5.04
C GLN A 218 -21.44 -9.45 -4.80
N LYS A 219 -21.00 -10.60 -4.25
CA LYS A 219 -21.89 -11.71 -3.90
C LYS A 219 -22.94 -11.31 -2.88
N LEU A 220 -22.57 -10.48 -1.90
CA LEU A 220 -23.51 -9.96 -0.92
C LEU A 220 -24.53 -9.03 -1.58
N THR A 221 -24.10 -8.07 -2.41
CA THR A 221 -25.01 -7.20 -3.16
C THR A 221 -26.00 -7.99 -4.00
N ASP A 222 -25.54 -9.05 -4.70
CA ASP A 222 -26.42 -9.93 -5.48
C ASP A 222 -27.45 -10.65 -4.60
N ARG A 223 -27.05 -11.08 -3.38
CA ARG A 223 -27.96 -11.70 -2.40
C ARG A 223 -28.94 -10.69 -1.82
N VAL A 224 -28.50 -9.48 -1.49
CA VAL A 224 -29.36 -8.36 -1.06
C VAL A 224 -30.43 -8.11 -2.13
N TYR A 225 -30.01 -7.93 -3.37
CA TYR A 225 -30.91 -7.69 -4.50
C TYR A 225 -31.90 -8.84 -4.71
N SER A 226 -31.42 -10.09 -4.65
CA SER A 226 -32.30 -11.25 -4.81
C SER A 226 -33.32 -11.37 -3.68
N ALA A 227 -32.94 -11.05 -2.44
CA ALA A 227 -33.85 -11.06 -1.29
C ALA A 227 -34.92 -9.96 -1.41
N ILE A 228 -34.51 -8.74 -1.77
CA ILE A 228 -35.41 -7.59 -1.96
C ILE A 228 -36.40 -7.84 -3.10
N SER A 229 -35.91 -8.24 -4.27
CA SER A 229 -36.76 -8.46 -5.45
C SER A 229 -37.80 -9.58 -5.26
N LYS A 230 -37.49 -10.58 -4.42
CA LYS A 230 -38.42 -11.67 -4.09
C LYS A 230 -39.35 -11.36 -2.91
N GLY A 231 -39.09 -10.29 -2.17
CA GLY A 231 -39.78 -10.01 -0.90
C GLY A 231 -39.57 -11.10 0.16
N ASP A 232 -38.46 -11.84 0.11
CA ASP A 232 -38.19 -12.94 1.03
C ASP A 232 -37.52 -12.42 2.31
N THR A 233 -38.33 -12.20 3.34
CA THR A 233 -37.89 -11.65 4.63
C THR A 233 -36.89 -12.56 5.34
N ASN A 234 -37.01 -13.89 5.20
CA ASN A 234 -36.05 -14.83 5.79
C ASN A 234 -34.68 -14.72 5.11
N ALA A 235 -34.67 -14.59 3.78
CA ALA A 235 -33.43 -14.34 3.04
C ALA A 235 -32.80 -13.00 3.43
N MET A 236 -33.59 -11.94 3.59
CA MET A 236 -33.11 -10.63 4.06
C MET A 236 -32.41 -10.74 5.43
N PHE A 237 -33.04 -11.37 6.42
CA PHE A 237 -32.43 -11.56 7.74
C PHE A 237 -31.16 -12.42 7.70
N SER A 238 -31.11 -13.44 6.84
CA SER A 238 -29.89 -14.22 6.63
C SER A 238 -28.76 -13.36 6.09
N VAL A 239 -29.04 -12.48 5.12
CA VAL A 239 -28.02 -11.61 4.53
C VAL A 239 -27.57 -10.53 5.53
N MET A 240 -28.47 -9.95 6.32
CA MET A 240 -28.09 -9.01 7.39
C MET A 240 -27.14 -9.64 8.41
N ARG A 241 -27.37 -10.90 8.80
CA ARG A 241 -26.46 -11.62 9.71
C ARG A 241 -25.06 -11.77 9.11
N ASP A 242 -24.98 -12.12 7.82
CA ASP A 242 -23.71 -12.27 7.10
C ASP A 242 -22.98 -10.93 6.97
N LEU A 243 -23.71 -9.84 6.67
CA LEU A 243 -23.17 -8.48 6.61
C LEU A 243 -22.60 -8.05 7.97
N ASN A 244 -23.34 -8.22 9.06
CA ASN A 244 -22.91 -7.87 10.41
C ASN A 244 -21.68 -8.69 10.84
N SER A 245 -21.63 -9.99 10.50
CA SER A 245 -20.46 -10.83 10.79
C SER A 245 -19.21 -10.32 10.07
N GLU A 246 -19.34 -9.93 8.81
CA GLU A 246 -18.21 -9.46 8.00
C GLU A 246 -17.79 -8.05 8.34
N GLN A 247 -18.74 -7.19 8.71
CA GLN A 247 -18.45 -5.87 9.26
C GLN A 247 -17.58 -5.99 10.52
N LYS A 248 -17.94 -6.88 11.45
CA LYS A 248 -17.11 -7.15 12.65
C LYS A 248 -15.70 -7.63 12.29
N LYS A 249 -15.54 -8.48 11.26
CA LYS A 249 -14.23 -8.93 10.79
C LYS A 249 -13.41 -7.79 10.18
N ALA A 250 -14.07 -6.91 9.44
CA ALA A 250 -13.45 -5.72 8.86
C ALA A 250 -13.01 -4.75 9.97
N ASP A 251 -13.88 -4.47 10.94
CA ASP A 251 -13.59 -3.57 12.08
C ASP A 251 -12.47 -4.11 12.98
N ALA A 252 -12.34 -5.44 13.10
CA ALA A 252 -11.25 -6.07 13.84
C ALA A 252 -9.87 -5.81 13.19
N LYS A 253 -9.85 -5.50 11.89
CA LYS A 253 -8.62 -5.14 11.15
C LYS A 253 -8.56 -3.63 11.02
N ASP A 254 -7.82 -2.95 11.90
CA ASP A 254 -7.68 -1.49 11.93
C ASP A 254 -6.83 -0.95 10.75
N THR A 255 -7.36 -1.08 9.53
CA THR A 255 -6.76 -0.55 8.29
C THR A 255 -7.69 0.46 7.64
N PRO A 256 -7.16 1.49 6.93
CA PRO A 256 -7.98 2.48 6.23
C PRO A 256 -8.97 1.86 5.23
N TYR A 257 -8.55 0.79 4.54
CA TYR A 257 -9.38 0.08 3.58
C TYR A 257 -10.51 -0.70 4.25
N ASN A 258 -10.23 -1.42 5.34
CA ASN A 258 -11.27 -2.19 6.02
C ASN A 258 -12.31 -1.28 6.70
N LYS A 259 -11.93 -0.06 7.10
CA LYS A 259 -12.90 0.98 7.51
C LYS A 259 -13.82 1.41 6.37
N ALA A 260 -13.28 1.60 5.16
CA ALA A 260 -14.10 1.92 3.98
C ALA A 260 -15.03 0.76 3.61
N TYR A 261 -14.51 -0.47 3.66
CA TYR A 261 -15.29 -1.68 3.42
C TYR A 261 -16.39 -1.89 4.47
N SER A 262 -16.10 -1.64 5.75
CA SER A 262 -17.08 -1.67 6.85
C SER A 262 -18.23 -0.68 6.61
N ARG A 263 -17.94 0.52 6.08
CA ARG A 263 -18.99 1.50 5.70
C ARG A 263 -19.87 0.99 4.56
N GLU A 264 -19.31 0.36 3.53
CA GLU A 264 -20.11 -0.26 2.46
C GLU A 264 -21.03 -1.36 3.02
N LEU A 265 -20.52 -2.21 3.93
CA LEU A 265 -21.34 -3.24 4.57
C LEU A 265 -22.44 -2.65 5.44
N SER A 266 -22.15 -1.55 6.15
CA SER A 266 -23.13 -0.81 6.93
C SER A 266 -24.22 -0.21 6.04
N ALA A 267 -23.86 0.35 4.88
CA ALA A 267 -24.82 0.89 3.92
C ALA A 267 -25.74 -0.21 3.36
N LEU A 268 -25.20 -1.37 2.98
CA LEU A 268 -26.00 -2.53 2.56
C LEU A 268 -26.94 -3.02 3.66
N THR A 269 -26.50 -2.95 4.92
CA THR A 269 -27.33 -3.30 6.09
C THR A 269 -28.46 -2.30 6.28
N GLY A 270 -28.19 -1.01 6.10
CA GLY A 270 -29.20 0.06 6.08
C GLY A 270 -30.26 -0.18 4.99
N MET A 271 -29.83 -0.47 3.77
CA MET A 271 -30.73 -0.78 2.64
C MET A 271 -31.67 -1.95 2.94
N LEU A 272 -31.13 -3.05 3.49
CA LEU A 272 -31.92 -4.21 3.87
C LEU A 272 -32.91 -3.88 4.98
N THR A 273 -32.47 -3.07 5.95
CA THR A 273 -33.32 -2.63 7.05
C THR A 273 -34.48 -1.79 6.53
N GLU A 274 -34.23 -0.86 5.61
CA GLU A 274 -35.26 -0.02 4.99
C GLU A 274 -36.26 -0.82 4.14
N ALA A 275 -35.79 -1.85 3.43
CA ALA A 275 -36.63 -2.71 2.60
C ALA A 275 -37.56 -3.65 3.40
N LEU A 276 -37.33 -3.84 4.71
CA LEU A 276 -38.20 -4.67 5.54
C LEU A 276 -39.61 -4.04 5.72
N PRO A 277 -40.68 -4.86 5.73
CA PRO A 277 -42.02 -4.43 6.12
C PRO A 277 -42.04 -3.75 7.49
N ALA A 278 -42.89 -2.72 7.64
CA ALA A 278 -42.98 -1.93 8.88
C ALA A 278 -43.34 -2.80 10.09
N GLU A 279 -44.20 -3.81 9.89
CA GLU A 279 -44.66 -4.74 10.92
C GLU A 279 -43.49 -5.55 11.51
N LEU A 280 -42.51 -5.93 10.68
CA LEU A 280 -41.33 -6.68 11.13
C LEU A 280 -40.29 -5.79 11.81
N LYS A 281 -40.21 -4.51 11.44
CA LYS A 281 -39.31 -3.53 12.07
C LYS A 281 -39.69 -3.31 13.54
N GLU A 282 -40.99 -3.22 13.85
CA GLU A 282 -41.47 -3.02 15.22
C GLU A 282 -41.29 -4.26 16.11
N GLU A 283 -41.56 -5.47 15.60
CA GLU A 283 -41.44 -6.69 16.40
C GLU A 283 -40.01 -7.13 16.69
N GLN A 284 -39.05 -6.86 15.78
CA GLN A 284 -37.70 -7.43 15.86
C GLN A 284 -36.58 -6.43 16.20
N GLY A 285 -36.87 -5.13 16.25
CA GLY A 285 -35.88 -4.06 16.48
C GLY A 285 -34.89 -4.31 17.64
N PRO A 286 -35.30 -4.83 18.81
CA PRO A 286 -34.38 -5.10 19.91
C PRO A 286 -33.57 -6.41 19.76
N LYS A 287 -34.13 -7.43 19.09
CA LYS A 287 -33.59 -8.81 19.11
C LYS A 287 -32.61 -9.11 17.95
N LEU A 288 -32.68 -8.37 16.85
CA LEU A 288 -31.81 -8.58 15.69
C LEU A 288 -30.35 -8.16 15.93
N PHE A 289 -30.13 -7.25 16.88
CA PHE A 289 -28.81 -6.72 17.21
C PHE A 289 -28.23 -7.30 18.52
N GLU A 290 -29.01 -8.06 19.28
CA GLU A 290 -28.47 -8.82 20.41
C GLU A 290 -27.58 -9.95 19.85
N GLU A 291 -26.29 -9.89 20.17
CA GLU A 291 -25.39 -11.01 19.90
C GLU A 291 -26.00 -12.29 20.46
N PRO A 292 -26.03 -13.40 19.69
CA PRO A 292 -26.37 -14.68 20.29
C PRO A 292 -25.43 -14.87 21.46
N ALA A 293 -26.00 -14.97 22.67
CA ALA A 293 -25.25 -15.09 23.91
C ALA A 293 -24.09 -16.07 23.67
N PRO A 294 -22.84 -15.69 24.00
CA PRO A 294 -21.67 -16.46 23.64
C PRO A 294 -21.93 -17.90 24.06
N VAL A 295 -22.07 -18.79 23.07
CA VAL A 295 -22.37 -20.20 23.32
C VAL A 295 -21.30 -20.67 24.29
N SER A 296 -21.72 -20.92 25.53
CA SER A 296 -20.81 -21.26 26.62
C SER A 296 -20.06 -22.49 26.18
N ARG A 297 -18.80 -22.29 25.76
CA ARG A 297 -17.94 -23.38 25.34
C ARG A 297 -17.95 -24.39 26.48
N PRO A 298 -18.32 -25.66 26.24
CA PRO A 298 -18.26 -26.67 27.29
C PRO A 298 -16.84 -26.62 27.86
N ALA A 299 -16.75 -26.46 29.19
CA ALA A 299 -15.50 -26.26 29.90
C ALA A 299 -14.46 -27.24 29.36
N THR A 300 -13.42 -26.71 28.71
CA THR A 300 -12.30 -27.50 28.25
C THR A 300 -11.78 -28.26 29.45
N ARG A 301 -11.83 -29.60 29.38
CA ARG A 301 -11.25 -30.48 30.40
C ARG A 301 -9.82 -29.98 30.66
N LYS A 302 -9.50 -29.80 31.95
CA LYS A 302 -8.14 -29.49 32.41
C LYS A 302 -7.14 -30.35 31.62
N PRO A 303 -6.09 -29.74 31.02
CA PRO A 303 -5.04 -30.52 30.37
C PRO A 303 -4.46 -31.49 31.41
N THR A 304 -4.53 -32.78 31.09
CA THR A 304 -3.86 -33.84 31.85
C THR A 304 -2.37 -33.51 31.88
N PRO A 305 -1.69 -33.54 33.04
CA PRO A 305 -0.27 -33.26 33.12
C PRO A 305 0.50 -34.25 32.23
N ILE A 306 1.22 -33.72 31.26
CA ILE A 306 2.18 -34.47 30.45
C ILE A 306 3.29 -34.94 31.39
N PRO A 307 3.60 -36.25 31.48
CA PRO A 307 4.71 -36.72 32.28
C PRO A 307 6.03 -36.14 31.74
N LYS A 308 6.82 -35.56 32.64
CA LYS A 308 8.18 -35.09 32.37
C LYS A 308 9.01 -36.24 31.83
N ALA A 309 9.37 -36.16 30.55
CA ALA A 309 10.46 -36.97 29.99
C ALA A 309 11.77 -36.45 30.59
N SER A 310 12.52 -37.38 31.14
CA SER A 310 13.85 -37.23 31.74
C SER A 310 14.84 -36.65 30.75
N GLU A 311 15.58 -35.64 31.21
CA GLU A 311 16.90 -35.27 30.69
C GLU A 311 17.82 -36.49 30.79
N GLU A 312 18.20 -37.06 29.65
CA GLU A 312 19.46 -37.79 29.53
C GLU A 312 20.30 -37.14 28.45
N ALA A 313 21.48 -36.73 28.87
CA ALA A 313 22.54 -36.17 28.07
C ALA A 313 23.13 -37.24 27.13
N SER A 314 23.39 -36.86 25.89
CA SER A 314 24.47 -37.45 25.12
C SER A 314 25.01 -36.41 24.14
N GLU A 315 26.09 -35.80 24.59
CA GLU A 315 27.10 -35.10 23.81
C GLU A 315 27.73 -36.10 22.83
N SER A 316 27.52 -35.90 21.54
CA SER A 316 28.29 -36.54 20.48
C SER A 316 28.55 -35.52 19.38
N THR A 317 29.76 -34.98 19.40
CA THR A 317 30.38 -34.26 18.30
C THR A 317 30.70 -35.27 17.20
N GLU A 318 29.89 -35.29 16.14
CA GLU A 318 30.27 -35.94 14.88
C GLU A 318 30.80 -34.87 13.93
N ASP A 319 32.10 -34.95 13.68
CA ASP A 319 32.80 -34.26 12.60
C ASP A 319 32.22 -34.72 11.26
N VAL A 320 31.39 -33.88 10.63
CA VAL A 320 30.94 -34.08 9.26
C VAL A 320 31.96 -33.42 8.33
N ASP A 321 32.85 -34.26 7.81
CA ASP A 321 33.73 -33.97 6.68
C ASP A 321 32.88 -33.80 5.41
N VAL A 322 32.53 -32.55 5.10
CA VAL A 322 31.89 -32.18 3.83
C VAL A 322 32.99 -31.96 2.79
N SER A 323 33.44 -33.06 2.20
CA SER A 323 34.17 -33.04 0.94
C SER A 323 33.21 -32.65 -0.19
N GLU A 324 33.20 -31.37 -0.56
CA GLU A 324 32.52 -30.90 -1.78
C GLU A 324 33.27 -31.37 -3.04
N PRO A 325 32.58 -31.97 -4.03
CA PRO A 325 33.19 -32.20 -5.33
C PRO A 325 33.25 -30.88 -6.12
N ILE A 326 34.48 -30.50 -6.47
CA ILE A 326 34.78 -29.47 -7.48
C ILE A 326 34.17 -29.96 -8.80
N VAL A 327 33.06 -29.33 -9.19
CA VAL A 327 32.49 -29.50 -10.53
C VAL A 327 33.26 -28.55 -11.43
N GLU A 328 34.14 -29.11 -12.26
CA GLU A 328 34.83 -28.41 -13.34
C GLU A 328 33.77 -27.82 -14.27
N ALA A 329 33.66 -26.49 -14.28
CA ALA A 329 32.86 -25.78 -15.27
C ALA A 329 33.63 -25.77 -16.59
N GLU A 330 33.15 -26.54 -17.56
CA GLU A 330 33.60 -26.46 -18.95
C GLU A 330 33.34 -25.07 -19.52
N PRO A 331 34.24 -24.55 -20.38
CA PRO A 331 34.10 -23.24 -21.00
C PRO A 331 33.01 -23.29 -22.08
N SER A 332 31.90 -22.58 -21.84
CA SER A 332 30.87 -22.35 -22.86
C SER A 332 31.44 -21.52 -24.00
N GLU A 333 31.27 -22.07 -25.19
CA GLU A 333 31.72 -21.61 -26.50
C GLU A 333 31.37 -20.15 -26.82
N GLU A 334 32.28 -19.53 -27.56
CA GLU A 334 32.14 -18.24 -28.22
C GLU A 334 30.95 -18.25 -29.18
N VAL A 335 29.93 -17.43 -28.90
CA VAL A 335 28.93 -17.05 -29.90
C VAL A 335 29.43 -15.77 -30.57
N SER A 336 30.17 -15.98 -31.66
CA SER A 336 30.38 -15.01 -32.73
C SER A 336 29.10 -14.83 -33.55
N GLU A 337 29.06 -13.72 -34.31
CA GLU A 337 28.06 -13.35 -35.34
C GLU A 337 26.83 -12.60 -34.80
N SER A 338 26.40 -11.47 -35.34
CA SER A 338 26.85 -10.64 -36.46
C SER A 338 25.95 -9.40 -36.47
N GLU A 339 26.52 -8.21 -36.59
CA GLU A 339 25.78 -6.96 -36.86
C GLU A 339 25.12 -7.02 -38.24
N PRO A 340 23.85 -6.62 -38.42
CA PRO A 340 23.36 -6.23 -39.72
C PRO A 340 23.61 -4.73 -39.94
N ALA A 341 24.60 -4.45 -40.78
CA ALA A 341 24.70 -3.22 -41.54
C ALA A 341 23.77 -3.31 -42.76
N VAL A 342 22.77 -2.43 -42.86
CA VAL A 342 22.07 -1.95 -44.07
C VAL A 342 20.92 -1.05 -43.58
N GLU A 343 20.54 0.08 -44.14
CA GLU A 343 20.90 0.78 -45.37
C GLU A 343 20.45 2.24 -45.17
N ALA A 344 21.30 3.18 -45.56
CA ALA A 344 20.92 4.57 -45.73
C ALA A 344 20.25 4.69 -47.10
N ASP A 345 19.00 5.14 -47.13
CA ASP A 345 18.39 5.64 -48.36
C ASP A 345 18.00 7.10 -48.19
N ALA A 346 18.44 7.85 -49.19
CA ALA A 346 18.32 9.28 -49.37
C ALA A 346 17.13 9.61 -50.29
N ALA A 347 16.87 10.92 -50.38
CA ALA A 347 16.01 11.61 -51.36
C ALA A 347 14.51 11.66 -50.96
N GLU A 348 13.75 12.74 -51.07
CA GLU A 348 13.83 14.07 -51.73
C GLU A 348 13.03 15.04 -50.82
N GLY A 349 13.39 16.32 -50.61
CA GLY A 349 13.35 17.37 -51.62
C GLY A 349 11.97 18.03 -51.67
N VAL A 350 11.68 18.98 -50.77
CA VAL A 350 10.69 20.04 -51.01
C VAL A 350 11.19 21.35 -50.41
N ASP A 351 11.66 22.21 -51.31
CA ASP A 351 11.92 23.61 -51.08
C ASP A 351 10.63 24.39 -50.80
N SER A 352 10.68 25.30 -49.83
CA SER A 352 9.80 26.46 -49.79
C SER A 352 10.52 27.56 -49.01
N GLU A 353 11.23 28.37 -49.78
CA GLU A 353 11.84 29.62 -49.36
C GLU A 353 10.79 30.69 -49.04
N SER A 354 11.32 31.73 -48.39
CA SER A 354 10.80 33.09 -48.28
C SER A 354 9.75 33.31 -47.20
N GLU A 355 9.71 34.39 -46.43
CA GLU A 355 10.51 35.59 -46.17
C GLU A 355 9.59 36.37 -45.20
N GLY A 356 10.10 37.17 -44.27
CA GLY A 356 9.20 38.07 -43.52
C GLY A 356 9.60 38.39 -42.10
N SER A 357 10.61 39.23 -41.98
CA SER A 357 10.82 40.13 -40.86
C SER A 357 9.52 40.80 -40.38
N GLU A 358 9.33 40.94 -39.07
CA GLU A 358 9.14 42.28 -38.47
C GLU A 358 9.18 42.23 -36.94
N THR A 359 10.03 43.10 -36.42
CA THR A 359 10.12 43.55 -35.03
C THR A 359 8.86 44.29 -34.61
N THR A 360 8.41 44.13 -33.37
CA THR A 360 7.91 45.26 -32.58
C THR A 360 7.91 44.90 -31.11
N ALA A 361 8.76 45.60 -30.37
CA ALA A 361 8.68 45.75 -28.92
C ALA A 361 7.63 46.83 -28.63
N THR A 362 6.69 46.53 -27.75
CA THR A 362 5.79 47.54 -27.15
C THR A 362 5.90 47.42 -25.65
N SER A 363 6.64 48.39 -25.10
CA SER A 363 6.58 48.82 -23.70
C SER A 363 5.34 49.69 -23.51
N GLU A 364 4.41 49.29 -22.65
CA GLU A 364 3.40 50.19 -22.10
C GLU A 364 3.74 50.52 -20.65
N SER A 365 4.13 51.78 -20.48
CA SER A 365 4.15 52.50 -19.23
C SER A 365 2.80 53.20 -19.05
N GLU A 366 2.02 52.80 -18.05
CA GLU A 366 0.84 53.52 -17.60
C GLU A 366 1.21 54.41 -16.41
N GLN A 367 1.11 55.71 -16.63
CA GLN A 367 1.00 56.78 -15.64
C GLN A 367 -0.12 57.71 -16.14
N VAL A 368 -0.66 58.54 -15.23
CA VAL A 368 -1.79 59.51 -15.33
C VAL A 368 -3.02 58.92 -14.62
N ASP A 369 -3.60 59.47 -13.54
CA ASP A 369 -3.57 60.81 -12.93
C ASP A 369 -3.48 60.75 -11.39
#